data_AF-A0ABD4YSQ0-F1
#
_entry.id   AF-A0ABD4YSQ0-F1
#
_cell.length_a   1.000
_cell.length_b   1.000
_cell.length_c   1.000
_cell.angle_alpha   90.00
_cell.angle_beta   90.00
_cell.angle_gamma   90.00
#
_symmetry.space_group_name_H-M   'P 1'
#
loop_
_entity.id
_entity.type
_entity.pdbx_description
1 polymer ?
#
loop_
_entity_poly.entity_id
_entity_poly.type
_entity_poly.pdbx_seq_one_letter_code
_entity_poly.pdbx_strand_id
1 'polypeptide(L)'
;MYQNNMVYKGYRLTASVSRVSVGNAHRPAFTATVAVELAGDQDRLGEPHAVPLFVAGGFVATPGMAVDAAITHGRLVVDSHARIA
;
A
#
# COMPACT_ATOMS: atom_id res chain seq x y z
N MET A 1 -4.88 -5.52 -15.21
CA MET A 1 -5.22 -4.25 -14.52
C MET A 1 -4.89 -4.43 -13.06
N TYR A 2 -3.84 -3.78 -12.55
CA TYR A 2 -3.59 -3.76 -11.11
C TYR A 2 -4.63 -2.85 -10.47
N GLN A 3 -5.49 -3.42 -9.63
CA GLN A 3 -6.44 -2.64 -8.87
C GLN A 3 -5.65 -1.96 -7.75
N ASN A 4 -5.19 -0.73 -8.03
CA ASN A 4 -4.56 0.12 -7.02
C ASN A 4 -5.54 0.45 -5.89
N ASN A 5 -6.84 0.30 -6.13
CA ASN A 5 -7.89 0.61 -5.18
C ASN A 5 -8.74 -0.65 -4.95
N MET A 6 -8.88 -1.06 -3.69
CA MET A 6 -9.66 -2.22 -3.27
C MET A 6 -10.54 -1.84 -2.09
N VAL A 7 -11.77 -2.35 -2.01
CA VAL A 7 -12.61 -2.20 -0.80
C VAL A 7 -12.56 -3.50 0.01
N TYR A 8 -12.21 -3.39 1.28
CA TYR A 8 -12.13 -4.50 2.23
C TYR A 8 -12.82 -4.12 3.55
N LYS A 9 -13.86 -4.87 3.95
CA LYS A 9 -14.61 -4.68 5.20
C LYS A 9 -15.13 -3.25 5.44
N GLY A 10 -15.57 -2.58 4.36
CA GLY A 10 -16.05 -1.19 4.44
C GLY A 10 -14.95 -0.13 4.44
N TYR A 11 -13.68 -0.54 4.33
CA TYR A 11 -12.54 0.35 4.14
C TYR A 11 -12.07 0.31 2.68
N ARG A 12 -11.76 1.47 2.10
CA ARG A 12 -11.06 1.61 0.83
C ARG A 12 -9.56 1.59 1.10
N LEU A 13 -8.87 0.70 0.40
CA LEU A 13 -7.42 0.51 0.40
C LEU A 13 -6.90 1.08 -0.91
N THR A 14 -6.07 2.11 -0.83
CA THR A 14 -5.48 2.76 -2.00
C THR A 14 -3.96 2.57 -1.97
N ALA A 15 -3.45 1.70 -2.84
CA ALA A 15 -2.03 1.47 -3.03
C ALA A 15 -1.42 2.55 -3.94
N SER A 16 -0.41 3.26 -3.43
CA SER A 16 0.39 4.23 -4.19
C SER A 16 1.77 3.66 -4.44
N VAL A 17 2.09 3.40 -5.70
CA VAL A 17 3.40 2.85 -6.10
C VAL A 17 4.34 3.99 -6.49
N SER A 18 5.56 3.94 -5.96
CA SER A 18 6.66 4.83 -6.34
C SER A 18 7.82 4.02 -6.92
N ARG A 19 8.39 4.51 -8.02
CA ARG A 19 9.62 3.94 -8.58
C ARG A 19 10.81 4.57 -7.85
N VAL A 20 11.71 3.74 -7.33
CA VAL A 20 12.91 4.18 -6.64
C VAL A 20 14.16 3.77 -7.42
N SER A 21 15.17 4.63 -7.38
CA SER A 21 16.48 4.38 -7.99
C SER A 21 17.41 3.87 -6.89
N VAL A 22 17.59 2.55 -6.79
CA VAL A 22 18.54 1.96 -5.85
C VAL A 22 19.92 1.96 -6.51
N GLY A 23 20.92 2.57 -5.87
CA GLY A 23 22.22 2.91 -6.45
C GLY A 23 22.87 1.80 -7.28
N ASN A 24 23.49 2.19 -8.40
CA ASN A 24 24.11 1.34 -9.45
C ASN A 24 23.30 0.16 -10.01
N ALA A 25 22.10 -0.11 -9.49
CA ALA A 25 21.25 -1.16 -10.01
C ALA A 25 20.58 -0.68 -11.30
N HIS A 26 20.99 -1.24 -12.44
CA HIS A 26 20.29 -1.14 -13.72
C HIS A 26 18.89 -1.79 -13.72
N ARG A 27 18.36 -2.15 -12.54
CA ARG A 27 17.11 -2.88 -12.37
C ARG A 27 16.05 -1.95 -11.79
N PRO A 28 14.82 -1.97 -12.32
CA PRO A 28 13.76 -1.15 -11.79
C PRO A 28 13.40 -1.62 -10.39
N ALA A 29 13.38 -0.71 -9.43
CA ALA A 29 12.95 -0.95 -8.07
C ALA A 29 11.69 -0.13 -7.80
N PHE A 30 10.73 -0.75 -7.12
CA PHE A 30 9.45 -0.15 -6.77
C PHE A 30 9.20 -0.31 -5.29
N THR A 31 8.61 0.71 -4.71
CA THR A 31 8.05 0.73 -3.37
C THR A 31 6.58 1.10 -3.47
N ALA A 32 5.81 0.83 -2.42
CA ALA A 32 4.43 1.26 -2.35
C ALA A 32 4.01 1.62 -0.94
N THR A 33 3.02 2.49 -0.84
CA THR A 33 2.31 2.82 0.40
C THR A 33 0.84 2.44 0.24
N VAL A 34 0.13 2.27 1.34
CA VAL A 34 -1.31 1.99 1.34
C VAL A 34 -2.05 3.01 2.18
N ALA A 35 -2.96 3.76 1.59
CA ALA A 35 -3.91 4.55 2.36
C ALA A 35 -5.10 3.67 2.72
N VAL A 36 -5.54 3.75 3.98
CA VAL A 36 -6.72 3.05 4.49
C VAL A 36 -7.73 4.11 4.92
N GLU A 37 -8.92 4.06 4.34
CA GLU A 37 -9.99 5.04 4.62
C GLU A 37 -11.34 4.33 4.68
N LEU A 38 -12.32 4.91 5.37
CA LEU A 38 -13.69 4.38 5.34
C LEU A 38 -14.27 4.62 3.94
N ALA A 39 -14.89 3.60 3.34
CA ALA A 39 -15.43 3.70 1.99
C ALA A 39 -16.54 4.77 1.85
N GLY A 40 -17.11 5.22 2.97
CA GLY A 40 -18.10 6.30 3.04
C GLY A 40 -17.51 7.71 3.23
N ASP A 41 -16.21 7.85 3.51
CA ASP A 41 -15.57 9.14 3.79
C ASP A 41 -14.67 9.51 2.60
N GLN A 42 -15.27 10.10 1.56
CA GLN A 42 -14.55 10.44 0.31
C GLN A 42 -13.70 11.72 0.41
N ASP A 43 -13.90 12.54 1.45
CA ASP A 43 -13.27 13.86 1.62
C ASP A 43 -11.93 13.78 2.36
N ARG A 44 -11.75 12.73 3.17
CA ARG A 44 -10.51 12.49 3.90
C ARG A 44 -9.60 11.57 3.10
N LEU A 45 -8.55 12.14 2.51
CA LEU A 45 -7.40 11.37 2.06
C LEU A 45 -6.85 10.61 3.28
N GLY A 46 -7.08 9.31 3.34
CA GLY A 46 -6.59 8.47 4.45
C GLY A 46 -5.08 8.59 4.61
N GLU A 47 -4.59 8.50 5.85
CA GLU A 47 -3.15 8.62 6.11
C GLU A 47 -2.41 7.48 5.39
N PRO A 48 -1.39 7.78 4.58
CA PRO A 48 -0.66 6.76 3.86
C PRO A 48 0.17 5.92 4.85
N HIS A 49 -0.20 4.66 5.00
CA HIS A 49 0.58 3.70 5.77
C HIS A 49 1.75 3.17 4.95
N ALA A 50 2.95 3.31 5.53
CA ALA A 50 4.16 2.77 4.93
C ALA A 50 4.20 1.25 5.10
N VAL A 51 4.42 0.52 4.01
CA VAL A 51 4.51 -0.94 4.05
C VAL A 51 5.84 -1.32 4.72
N PRO A 52 5.83 -2.17 5.77
CA PRO A 52 7.04 -2.53 6.52
C PRO A 52 8.18 -3.04 5.65
N LEU A 53 7.86 -3.76 4.57
CA LEU A 53 8.83 -4.25 3.59
C LEU A 53 9.71 -3.13 3.02
N PHE A 54 9.13 -1.97 2.69
CA PHE A 54 9.86 -0.85 2.09
C PHE A 54 10.48 0.07 3.14
N VAL A 55 9.87 0.17 4.33
CA VAL A 55 10.46 0.90 5.48
C VAL A 55 11.76 0.25 5.93
N ALA A 56 11.86 -1.08 5.89
CA ALA A 56 13.08 -1.82 6.17
C ALA A 56 14.17 -1.68 5.09
N GLY A 57 13.94 -0.89 4.04
CA GLY A 57 14.85 -0.73 2.90
C GLY A 57 14.68 -1.79 1.80
N GLY A 58 13.64 -2.64 1.90
CA GLY A 58 13.28 -3.56 0.82
C GLY A 58 12.70 -2.82 -0.38
N PHE A 59 12.74 -3.48 -1.54
CA PHE A 59 12.12 -3.00 -2.78
C PHE A 59 11.79 -4.20 -3.66
N VAL A 60 10.83 -4.04 -4.56
CA VAL A 60 10.40 -5.10 -5.48
C VAL A 60 10.70 -4.75 -6.92
N ALA A 61 10.81 -5.77 -7.76
CA ALA A 61 11.22 -5.61 -9.15
C ALA A 61 10.08 -5.16 -10.09
N THR A 62 8.82 -5.27 -9.66
CA THR A 62 7.66 -4.91 -10.47
C THR A 62 6.66 -4.07 -9.68
N PRO A 63 5.92 -3.15 -10.33
CA PRO A 63 4.90 -2.36 -9.67
C PRO A 63 3.76 -3.24 -9.13
N GLY A 64 3.47 -4.37 -9.78
CA GLY A 64 2.45 -5.31 -9.33
C GLY A 64 2.73 -5.93 -7.97
N MET A 65 3.99 -6.32 -7.74
CA MET A 65 4.43 -6.80 -6.42
C MET A 65 4.34 -5.69 -5.37
N ALA A 66 4.54 -4.43 -5.76
CA ALA A 66 4.47 -3.31 -4.84
C ALA A 66 3.02 -3.07 -4.40
N VAL A 67 2.08 -3.09 -5.35
CA VAL A 67 0.64 -3.04 -5.07
C VAL A 67 0.22 -4.21 -4.18
N ASP A 68 0.62 -5.44 -4.50
CA ASP A 68 0.23 -6.63 -3.73
C ASP A 68 0.69 -6.55 -2.26
N ALA A 69 1.94 -6.12 -2.04
CA ALA A 69 2.48 -5.90 -0.70
C ALA A 69 1.72 -4.79 0.05
N ALA A 70 1.37 -3.70 -0.65
CA ALA A 70 0.59 -2.60 -0.09
C ALA A 70 -0.83 -3.02 0.29
N ILE A 71 -1.54 -3.72 -0.59
CA ILE A 71 -2.91 -4.18 -0.33
C ILE A 71 -2.93 -5.22 0.80
N THR A 72 -1.99 -6.17 0.79
CA THR A 72 -1.84 -7.16 1.87
C THR A 72 -1.62 -6.46 3.21
N HIS A 73 -0.73 -5.46 3.26
CA HIS A 73 -0.52 -4.69 4.48
C HIS A 73 -1.76 -3.89 4.89
N GLY A 74 -2.44 -3.23 3.94
CA GLY A 74 -3.66 -2.47 4.21
C GLY A 74 -4.77 -3.32 4.83
N ARG A 75 -4.89 -4.58 4.40
CA ARG A 75 -5.83 -5.54 5.02
C ARG A 75 -5.50 -5.81 6.49
N LEU A 76 -4.21 -5.99 6.81
CA LEU A 76 -3.77 -6.18 8.20
C LEU A 76 -4.04 -4.94 9.06
N VAL A 77 -3.86 -3.74 8.50
CA VAL A 77 -4.19 -2.48 9.17
C VAL A 77 -5.69 -2.40 9.45
N VAL A 78 -6.54 -2.71 8.46
CA VAL A 78 -8.00 -2.76 8.64
C VAL A 78 -8.41 -3.78 9.68
N ASP A 79 -7.83 -4.99 9.64
CA ASP A 79 -8.13 -6.04 10.61
C ASP A 79 -7.73 -5.65 12.03
N SER A 80 -6.65 -4.87 12.18
CA SER A 80 -6.23 -4.33 13.46
C SER A 80 -7.17 -3.21 13.94
N HIS A 81 -7.64 -2.33 13.04
CA HIS A 81 -8.61 -1.29 13.37
C HIS A 81 -9.97 -1.87 13.77
N ALA A 82 -10.46 -2.87 13.04
CA ALA A 82 -11.73 -3.53 13.32
C ALA A 82 -11.76 -4.30 14.65
N ARG A 83 -10.59 -4.61 15.23
CA ARG A 83 -10.49 -5.24 16.56
C ARG A 83 -10.61 -4.23 17.71
N ILE A 84 -10.37 -2.95 17.44
CA ILE A 84 -10.34 -1.88 18.47
C ILE A 84 -11.66 -1.10 18.50
N ALA A 85 -12.47 -1.18 17.44
CA ALA A 85 -13.78 -0.52 17.31
C ALA A 85 -14.93 -1.32 17.93
#